data_AF-A0A1X0NVF7-F1
#
_entry.id   AF-A0A1X0NVF7-F1
#
_cell.length_a   1.000
_cell.length_b   1.000
_cell.length_c   1.000
_cell.angle_alpha   90.00
_cell.angle_beta   90.00
_cell.angle_gamma   90.00
#
_symmetry.space_group_name_H-M   'P 1'
#
loop_
_entity.id
_entity.type
_entity.pdbx_description
1 polymer ?
#
loop_
_entity_poly.entity_id
_entity_poly.type
_entity_poly.pdbx_seq_one_letter_code
_entity_poly.pdbx_strand_id
1 'polypeptide(L)'
;MFNVGDFVGRFALMFKRLQPSPRVVVAGTFLRLVVIPPLVLCVRGIIPGIALPYILCLIWGLTNGYFGGMAMIYGPRTPSLTMAGQRSLAAIMVELSLLLGLFIGSSLALAVKEGFPK
;
A
#
# COMPACT_ATOMS: atom_id res chain seq x y z
N MET A 1 -14.37 -1.74 -4.48
CA MET A 1 -14.03 -1.53 -3.05
C MET A 1 -12.60 -1.05 -2.86
N PHE A 2 -11.59 -1.71 -3.44
CA PHE A 2 -10.19 -1.28 -3.30
C PHE A 2 -9.94 0.19 -3.69
N ASN A 3 -10.31 0.61 -4.90
CA ASN A 3 -10.09 2.00 -5.37
C ASN A 3 -10.82 3.05 -4.52
N VAL A 4 -12.01 2.71 -3.98
CA VAL A 4 -12.74 3.59 -3.07
C VAL A 4 -11.97 3.74 -1.77
N GLY A 5 -11.50 2.64 -1.19
CA GLY A 5 -10.64 2.67 -0.01
C GLY A 5 -9.36 3.47 -0.26
N ASP A 6 -8.67 3.25 -1.37
CA ASP A 6 -7.43 3.95 -1.73
C ASP A 6 -7.66 5.46 -1.87
N PHE A 7 -8.73 5.87 -2.55
CA PHE A 7 -9.13 7.27 -2.67
C PHE A 7 -9.40 7.91 -1.30
N VAL A 8 -10.21 7.26 -0.45
CA VAL A 8 -10.53 7.74 0.90
C VAL A 8 -9.25 7.85 1.75
N GLY A 9 -8.36 6.86 1.65
CA GLY A 9 -7.08 6.84 2.36
C GLY A 9 -6.20 8.02 1.97
N ARG A 10 -6.05 8.29 0.66
CA ARG A 10 -5.30 9.46 0.16
C ARG A 10 -5.97 10.78 0.51
N PHE A 11 -7.29 10.85 0.46
CA PHE A 11 -8.04 12.04 0.83
C PHE A 11 -7.82 12.41 2.30
N ALA A 12 -7.80 11.41 3.20
CA ALA A 12 -7.49 11.63 4.61
C ALA A 12 -6.10 12.28 4.81
N LEU A 13 -5.12 11.98 3.95
CA LEU A 13 -3.77 12.56 4.04
C LEU A 13 -3.69 14.05 3.67
N MET A 14 -4.72 14.59 3.00
CA MET A 14 -4.80 16.03 2.76
C MET A 14 -4.90 16.82 4.08
N PHE A 15 -5.45 16.20 5.13
CA PHE A 15 -5.53 16.79 6.46
C PHE A 15 -4.23 16.52 7.24
N LYS A 16 -3.40 17.56 7.45
CA LYS A 16 -2.13 17.45 8.19
C LYS A 16 -2.25 16.82 9.58
N ARG A 17 -3.40 16.98 10.25
CA ARG A 17 -3.67 16.36 11.58
C ARG A 17 -3.73 14.84 11.54
N LEU A 18 -4.06 14.26 10.39
CA LEU A 18 -4.17 12.81 10.21
C LEU A 18 -2.87 12.20 9.68
N GLN A 19 -1.75 12.93 9.67
CA GLN A 19 -0.47 12.41 9.21
C GLN A 19 0.22 11.62 10.33
N PRO A 20 0.36 10.29 10.19
CA PRO A 20 0.97 9.43 11.21
C PRO A 20 2.50 9.56 11.18
N SER A 21 3.16 9.36 12.32
CA SER A 21 4.63 9.34 12.42
C SER A 21 5.28 8.37 11.42
N PRO A 22 6.48 8.69 10.87
CA PRO A 22 7.20 7.81 9.94
C PRO A 22 7.38 6.37 10.45
N ARG A 23 7.57 6.17 11.76
CA ARG A 23 7.68 4.83 12.37
C ARG A 23 6.38 4.04 12.25
N VAL A 24 5.25 4.72 12.42
CA VAL A 24 3.91 4.13 12.28
C VAL A 24 3.64 3.78 10.82
N VAL A 25 4.12 4.57 9.87
CA VAL A 25 4.01 4.25 8.44
C VAL A 25 4.76 2.97 8.10
N VAL A 26 5.99 2.81 8.60
CA VAL A 26 6.77 1.59 8.38
C VAL A 26 6.08 0.39 9.02
N ALA A 27 5.71 0.49 10.30
CA ALA A 27 5.01 -0.59 11.00
C ALA A 27 3.68 -0.97 10.32
N GLY A 28 2.88 0.03 9.91
CA GLY A 28 1.62 -0.16 9.19
C GLY A 28 1.82 -0.81 7.82
N THR A 29 2.92 -0.49 7.13
CA THR A 29 3.27 -1.11 5.85
C THR A 29 3.59 -2.60 6.00
N PHE A 30 4.25 -3.02 7.08
CA PHE A 30 4.46 -4.45 7.36
C PHE A 30 3.18 -5.13 7.86
N LEU A 31 2.42 -4.47 8.73
CA LEU A 31 1.16 -4.98 9.27
C LEU A 31 0.16 -5.31 8.15
N ARG A 32 0.19 -4.57 7.03
CA ARG A 32 -0.68 -4.85 5.88
C ARG A 32 -0.55 -6.29 5.38
N LEU A 33 0.64 -6.91 5.46
CA LEU A 33 0.85 -8.28 4.99
C LEU A 33 -0.08 -9.29 5.68
N VAL A 34 -0.57 -8.99 6.90
CA VAL A 34 -1.54 -9.81 7.64
C VAL A 34 -2.90 -9.90 6.94
N VAL A 35 -3.24 -8.96 6.04
CA VAL A 35 -4.49 -8.98 5.26
C VAL A 35 -4.41 -9.97 4.09
N ILE A 36 -3.22 -10.39 3.68
CA ILE A 36 -3.02 -11.30 2.53
C ILE A 36 -3.51 -12.74 2.84
N PRO A 37 -3.11 -13.41 3.94
CA PRO A 37 -3.60 -14.74 4.27
C PRO A 37 -5.14 -14.87 4.33
N PRO A 38 -5.90 -14.00 5.02
CA PRO A 38 -7.36 -14.12 5.04
C PRO A 38 -8.00 -13.88 3.68
N LEU A 39 -7.43 -13.00 2.83
CA LEU A 39 -7.90 -12.84 1.44
C LEU A 39 -7.73 -14.13 0.62
N VAL A 40 -6.58 -14.80 0.74
CA VAL A 40 -6.33 -16.09 0.05
C VAL A 40 -7.29 -17.17 0.55
N LEU A 41 -7.55 -17.22 1.87
CA LEU A 41 -8.51 -18.16 2.47
C LEU A 41 -9.96 -17.91 2.01
N CYS A 42 -10.35 -16.66 1.82
CA CYS A 42 -11.66 -16.31 1.24
C CYS A 42 -11.77 -16.78 -0.21
N VAL A 43 -10.73 -16.59 -1.02
CA VAL A 43 -10.72 -17.01 -2.44
C VAL A 43 -10.76 -18.53 -2.57
N ARG A 44 -10.10 -19.27 -1.67
CA ARG A 44 -10.15 -20.75 -1.63
C ARG A 44 -11.49 -21.32 -1.14
N GLY A 45 -12.46 -20.48 -0.77
CA GLY A 45 -13.80 -20.92 -0.38
C GLY A 45 -13.89 -21.56 1.01
N ILE A 46 -12.84 -21.47 1.84
CA ILE A 46 -12.83 -22.00 3.21
C ILE A 46 -13.76 -21.18 4.11
N ILE A 47 -13.88 -19.88 3.85
CA ILE A 47 -14.79 -18.98 4.55
C ILE A 47 -15.92 -18.60 3.59
N PRO A 48 -17.12 -19.17 3.74
CA PRO A 48 -18.26 -18.81 2.91
C PRO A 48 -18.79 -17.43 3.32
N GLY A 49 -18.84 -16.50 2.36
CA GLY A 49 -19.42 -15.18 2.60
C GLY A 49 -18.97 -14.13 1.59
N ILE A 50 -19.92 -13.39 1.04
CA ILE A 50 -19.66 -12.34 0.05
C ILE A 50 -19.16 -11.06 0.73
N ALA A 51 -19.59 -10.78 1.97
CA ALA A 51 -19.28 -9.54 2.67
C ALA A 51 -17.80 -9.42 3.12
N LEU A 52 -17.22 -10.52 3.61
CA LEU A 52 -15.85 -10.54 4.13
C LEU A 52 -14.78 -10.12 3.10
N PRO A 53 -14.74 -10.67 1.86
CA PRO A 53 -13.77 -10.24 0.87
C PRO A 53 -13.95 -8.78 0.44
N TYR A 54 -15.18 -8.24 0.45
CA TYR A 54 -15.42 -6.82 0.17
C TYR A 54 -14.86 -5.92 1.28
N ILE A 55 -15.06 -6.28 2.55
CA ILE A 55 -14.52 -5.56 3.70
C ILE A 55 -12.99 -5.61 3.69
N LEU A 56 -12.40 -6.79 3.49
CA LEU A 56 -10.95 -6.96 3.41
C LEU A 56 -10.35 -6.17 2.23
N CYS A 57 -10.99 -6.18 1.06
CA CYS A 57 -10.58 -5.35 -0.07
C CYS A 57 -10.64 -3.85 0.23
N LEU A 58 -11.64 -3.41 1.00
CA LEU A 58 -11.78 -2.01 1.39
C LEU A 58 -10.68 -1.60 2.37
N ILE A 59 -10.39 -2.43 3.38
CA ILE A 59 -9.30 -2.22 4.33
C ILE A 59 -7.94 -2.23 3.61
N TRP A 60 -7.75 -3.17 2.68
CA TRP A 60 -6.54 -3.24 1.85
C TRP A 60 -6.35 -1.96 1.02
N GLY A 61 -7.42 -1.44 0.40
CA GLY A 61 -7.39 -0.17 -0.32
C GLY A 61 -7.07 1.01 0.58
N LEU A 62 -7.77 1.12 1.72
CA LEU A 62 -7.60 2.21 2.68
C LEU A 62 -6.16 2.29 3.20
N THR A 63 -5.62 1.16 3.63
CA THR A 63 -4.24 1.07 4.16
C THR A 63 -3.21 1.35 3.07
N ASN A 64 -3.45 0.93 1.82
CA ASN A 64 -2.59 1.24 0.69
C ASN A 64 -2.53 2.75 0.39
N GLY A 65 -3.68 3.41 0.30
CA GLY A 65 -3.75 4.84 0.04
C GLY A 65 -3.16 5.67 1.18
N TYR A 66 -3.39 5.25 2.43
CA TYR A 66 -2.93 5.96 3.62
C TYR A 66 -1.43 5.78 3.88
N PHE A 67 -0.93 4.54 4.04
CA PHE A 67 0.49 4.31 4.33
C PHE A 67 1.37 4.54 3.10
N GLY A 68 0.93 4.10 1.92
CA GLY A 68 1.64 4.32 0.66
C GLY A 68 1.73 5.80 0.31
N GLY A 69 0.63 6.55 0.45
CA GLY A 69 0.63 7.99 0.25
C GLY A 69 1.54 8.73 1.24
N MET A 70 1.55 8.33 2.51
CA MET A 70 2.46 8.92 3.51
C MET A 70 3.93 8.63 3.22
N ALA A 71 4.29 7.44 2.75
CA ALA A 71 5.65 7.13 2.33
C ALA A 71 6.11 8.06 1.19
N MET A 72 5.23 8.31 0.21
CA MET A 72 5.51 9.26 -0.88
C MET A 72 5.65 10.71 -0.40
N ILE A 73 4.90 11.12 0.61
CA ILE A 73 4.99 12.46 1.21
C ILE A 73 6.29 12.62 2.00
N TYR A 74 6.69 11.60 2.77
CA TYR A 74 7.85 11.69 3.65
C TYR A 74 9.18 11.64 2.92
N GLY A 75 9.30 10.86 1.84
CA GLY A 75 10.55 10.73 1.08
C GLY A 75 11.22 12.09 0.75
N PRO A 76 10.58 12.97 -0.03
CA PRO A 76 11.15 14.27 -0.41
C PRO A 76 11.10 15.33 0.71
N ARG A 77 10.37 15.07 1.81
CA ARG A 77 10.26 15.97 2.97
C ARG A 77 11.24 15.64 4.11
N THR A 78 12.18 14.73 3.87
CA THR A 78 13.16 14.36 4.88
C THR A 78 14.05 15.56 5.26
N PRO A 79 14.27 15.85 6.56
CA PRO A 79 15.01 17.04 7.01
C PRO A 79 16.46 17.13 6.51
N SER A 80 17.06 15.99 6.16
CA SER A 80 18.43 15.92 5.62
C SER A 80 18.58 16.50 4.21
N LEU A 81 17.46 16.76 3.51
CA LEU A 81 17.49 17.35 2.17
C LEU A 81 17.33 18.86 2.21
N THR A 82 18.44 19.56 1.99
CA THR A 82 18.53 21.03 2.07
C THR A 82 18.29 21.70 0.72
N MET A 83 18.75 21.10 -0.38
CA MET A 83 18.62 21.70 -1.73
C MET A 83 17.35 21.25 -2.47
N ALA A 84 16.79 22.13 -3.28
CA ALA A 84 15.62 21.83 -4.12
C ALA A 84 15.88 20.68 -5.11
N GLY A 85 17.06 20.64 -5.72
CA GLY A 85 17.47 19.56 -6.63
C GLY A 85 17.51 18.19 -5.94
N GLN A 86 18.00 18.13 -4.69
CA GLN A 86 18.00 16.89 -3.91
C GLN A 86 16.57 16.42 -3.62
N ARG A 87 15.65 17.34 -3.27
CA ARG A 87 14.25 16.99 -2.98
C ARG A 87 13.54 16.44 -4.21
N SER A 88 13.81 17.02 -5.37
CA SER A 88 13.30 16.53 -6.66
C SER A 88 13.83 15.11 -6.95
N LEU A 89 15.15 14.90 -6.81
CA LEU A 89 15.75 13.59 -7.02
C LEU A 89 15.19 12.53 -6.05
N ALA A 90 15.00 12.88 -4.78
CA ALA A 90 14.38 11.98 -3.80
C ALA A 90 12.94 11.63 -4.15
N ALA A 91 12.15 12.58 -4.66
CA ALA A 91 10.80 12.28 -5.15
C ALA A 91 10.83 11.26 -6.29
N ILE A 92 11.73 11.43 -7.26
CA ILE A 92 11.90 10.49 -8.38
C ILE A 92 12.32 9.11 -7.87
N MET A 93 13.28 9.03 -6.94
CA MET A 93 13.72 7.74 -6.37
C MET A 93 12.59 7.02 -5.64
N VAL A 94 11.75 7.75 -4.92
CA VAL A 94 10.57 7.19 -4.25
C VAL A 94 9.56 6.67 -5.27
N GLU A 95 9.33 7.39 -6.36
CA GLU A 95 8.46 6.94 -7.44
C GLU A 95 9.01 5.69 -8.14
N LEU A 96 10.31 5.65 -8.44
CA LEU A 96 10.98 4.45 -8.97
C LEU A 96 10.83 3.25 -8.03
N SER A 97 10.99 3.45 -6.72
CA SER A 97 10.81 2.38 -5.74
C SER A 97 9.38 1.83 -5.71
N LEU A 98 8.38 2.70 -5.91
CA LEU A 98 6.98 2.31 -6.00
C LEU A 98 6.72 1.48 -7.27
N LEU A 99 7.25 1.90 -8.41
CA LEU A 99 7.12 1.18 -9.68
C LEU A 99 7.82 -0.19 -9.63
N LEU A 100 9.00 -0.27 -9.01
CA LEU A 100 9.69 -1.55 -8.78
C LEU A 100 8.84 -2.48 -7.92
N GLY A 101 8.23 -1.98 -6.84
CA GLY A 101 7.32 -2.77 -6.01
C GLY A 101 6.11 -3.29 -6.80
N LEU A 102 5.54 -2.46 -7.68
CA LEU A 102 4.43 -2.88 -8.55
C LEU A 102 4.86 -3.96 -9.54
N PHE A 103 6.04 -3.83 -10.14
CA PHE A 103 6.61 -4.82 -11.06
C PHE A 103 6.87 -6.17 -10.39
N ILE A 104 7.51 -6.16 -9.21
CA ILE A 104 7.77 -7.38 -8.45
C ILE A 104 6.44 -8.01 -8.02
N GLY A 105 5.49 -7.21 -7.53
CA GLY A 105 4.17 -7.67 -7.10
C GLY A 105 3.36 -8.31 -8.23
N SER A 106 3.33 -7.70 -9.41
CA SER A 106 2.62 -8.26 -10.57
C SER A 106 3.27 -9.55 -11.07
N SER A 107 4.60 -9.60 -11.11
CA SER A 107 5.36 -10.78 -11.50
C SER A 107 5.13 -11.95 -10.54
N LEU A 108 5.15 -11.71 -9.23
CA LEU A 108 4.85 -12.72 -8.22
C LEU A 108 3.40 -13.21 -8.30
N ALA A 109 2.43 -12.31 -8.51
CA ALA A 109 1.03 -12.70 -8.67
C ALA A 109 0.82 -13.60 -9.90
N LEU A 110 1.51 -13.30 -11.01
CA LEU A 110 1.49 -14.14 -12.21
C LEU A 110 2.13 -15.51 -11.93
N ALA A 111 3.30 -15.53 -11.30
CA ALA A 111 3.99 -16.77 -10.93
C ALA A 111 3.14 -17.67 -10.01
N VAL A 112 2.41 -17.08 -9.06
CA VAL A 112 1.48 -17.83 -8.20
C VAL A 112 0.29 -18.36 -9.00
N LYS A 113 -0.25 -17.57 -9.93
CA LYS A 113 -1.38 -18.00 -10.77
C LYS A 113 -1.00 -19.14 -11.72
N GLU A 114 0.20 -19.09 -12.31
CA GLU A 114 0.68 -20.09 -13.26
C GLU A 114 1.32 -21.31 -12.58
N GLY A 115 1.90 -21.14 -11.40
CA GLY A 115 2.62 -22.19 -10.67
C GLY A 115 1.75 -23.10 -9.78
N PHE A 116 0.52 -22.72 -9.44
CA PHE A 116 -0.37 -23.60 -8.68
C PHE A 116 -1.21 -24.47 -9.62
N PRO A 117 -1.18 -25.82 -9.49
CA PRO A 117 -2.12 -26.68 -10.20
C PRO A 117 -3.57 -26.34 -9.79
N LYS A 118 -4.48 -26.37 -10.76
CA LYS A 118 -5.91 -26.06 -10.58
C LYS A 118 -6.58 -26.98 -9.57
#